data_AF-A0A418RSS5-F1
#
_entry.id   AF-A0A418RSS5-F1
#
_cell.length_a   1.000
_cell.length_b   1.000
_cell.length_c   1.000
_cell.angle_alpha   90.00
_cell.angle_beta   90.00
_cell.angle_gamma   90.00
#
_symmetry.space_group_name_H-M   'P 1'
#
loop_
_entity.id
_entity.type
_entity.pdbx_description
1 polymer ?
#
loop_
_entity_poly.entity_id
_entity_poly.type
_entity_poly.pdbx_seq_one_letter_code
_entity_poly.pdbx_strand_id
1 'polypeptide(L)' 'MHRVKGLEFDYMYVAGVNEGVVPLNYLDSDDVTVIREHEQKERSLLYVAITRAKRFCAITGFGQFSRFMEIY' A
#
# COMPACT_ATOMS: atom_id res chain seq x y z
N MET A 1 -5.02 -0.50 6.78
CA MET A 1 -5.63 0.28 5.67
C MET A 1 -7.12 -0.03 5.43
N HIS A 2 -7.60 -1.28 5.45
CA HIS A 2 -9.00 -1.62 5.09
C HIS A 2 -10.12 -0.78 5.74
N ARG A 3 -9.94 -0.31 6.98
CA ARG A 3 -10.93 0.48 7.72
C ARG A 3 -11.15 1.90 7.20
N VAL A 4 -10.29 2.42 6.33
CA VAL A 4 -10.43 3.78 5.80
C VAL A 4 -11.37 3.87 4.60
N LYS A 5 -11.80 2.72 4.04
CA LYS A 5 -12.70 2.68 2.88
C LYS A 5 -14.04 3.36 3.23
N GLY A 6 -14.44 4.32 2.40
CA GLY A 6 -15.67 5.10 2.59
C GLY A 6 -15.55 6.30 3.52
N LEU A 7 -14.36 6.52 4.10
CA LEU A 7 -14.03 7.73 4.86
C LEU A 7 -13.17 8.66 4.01
N GLU A 8 -13.05 9.92 4.41
CA GLU A 8 -12.15 10.90 3.82
C GLU A 8 -11.57 11.81 4.89
N PHE A 9 -10.34 12.27 4.70
CA PHE A 9 -9.59 13.08 5.66
C PHE A 9 -8.91 14.24 4.94
N ASP A 10 -8.85 15.42 5.55
CA ASP A 10 -8.10 16.54 4.98
C ASP A 10 -6.60 16.22 4.83
N TYR A 11 -6.05 15.55 5.85
CA TYR A 11 -4.66 15.14 5.94
C TYR A 11 -4.57 13.64 6.20
N MET A 12 -3.83 12.93 5.36
CA MET A 12 -3.61 11.49 5.47
C MET A 12 -2.11 11.21 5.69
N TYR A 13 -1.80 10.33 6.64
CA TYR A 13 -0.44 9.81 6.83
C TYR A 13 -0.48 8.29 6.67
N VAL A 14 0.12 7.79 5.59
CA VAL A 14 0.29 6.35 5.36
C VAL A 14 1.68 5.97 5.86
N ALA A 15 1.73 5.39 7.06
CA ALA A 15 2.98 5.05 7.72
C ALA A 15 3.37 3.57 7.49
N GLY A 16 4.68 3.30 7.53
CA GLY A 16 5.22 1.95 7.42
C GLY A 16 5.15 1.36 6.02
N VAL A 17 5.25 2.19 4.98
CA VAL A 17 5.25 1.73 3.57
C VAL A 17 6.63 1.16 3.22
N ASN A 18 6.85 -0.06 3.70
CA ASN A 18 8.13 -0.75 3.71
C ASN A 18 8.09 -2.09 3.00
N GLU A 19 9.25 -2.56 2.54
CA GLU A 19 9.37 -3.91 2.00
C GLU A 19 8.91 -4.98 3.00
N GLY A 20 8.20 -5.99 2.48
CA GLY A 20 7.56 -7.04 3.27
C GLY A 20 6.33 -6.63 4.09
N VAL A 21 6.08 -5.32 4.27
CA VAL A 21 4.87 -4.78 4.93
C VAL A 21 3.85 -4.34 3.89
N VAL A 22 4.31 -3.66 2.84
CA VAL A 22 3.52 -3.27 1.68
C VAL A 22 4.35 -3.58 0.43
N PRO A 23 3.98 -4.56 -0.40
CA PRO A 23 2.93 -5.55 -0.15
C PRO A 23 3.26 -6.46 1.03
N LEU A 24 2.24 -6.95 1.73
CA LEU A 24 2.42 -7.91 2.81
C LEU A 24 2.95 -9.26 2.28
N ASN A 25 4.14 -9.67 2.69
CA ASN A 25 4.73 -10.95 2.26
C ASN A 25 4.24 -12.12 3.11
N TYR A 26 2.98 -12.53 2.92
CA TYR A 26 2.41 -13.72 3.57
C TYR A 26 2.01 -14.84 2.59
N LEU A 27 1.98 -14.53 1.30
CA LEU A 27 1.54 -15.47 0.28
C LEU A 27 2.70 -16.40 -0.11
N ASP A 28 2.55 -17.68 0.22
CA ASP A 28 3.48 -18.75 -0.19
C ASP A 28 2.81 -19.58 -1.30
N SER A 29 3.07 -19.21 -2.55
CA SER A 29 2.50 -19.85 -3.73
C SER A 29 3.43 -19.67 -4.93
N ASP A 30 3.62 -20.73 -5.72
CA ASP A 30 4.37 -20.68 -6.98
C ASP A 30 3.49 -20.30 -8.19
N ASP A 31 2.17 -20.14 -7.99
CA ASP A 31 1.26 -19.76 -9.06
C ASP A 31 1.38 -18.25 -9.35
N VAL A 32 1.93 -17.94 -10.53
CA VAL A 32 2.13 -16.57 -11.02
C VAL A 32 0.84 -15.76 -11.01
N THR A 33 -0.31 -16.38 -11.28
CA THR A 33 -1.61 -15.70 -11.27
C THR A 33 -1.98 -15.27 -9.86
N VAL A 34 -1.82 -16.16 -8.89
CA VAL A 34 -2.13 -15.89 -7.47
C VAL A 34 -1.22 -14.80 -6.92
N ILE A 35 0.08 -14.86 -7.21
CA ILE A 35 1.06 -13.83 -6.82
C ILE A 35 0.65 -12.46 -7.39
N ARG A 36 0.32 -12.39 -8.69
CA ARG A 36 -0.08 -11.15 -9.36
C ARG A 36 -1.36 -10.57 -8.78
N GLU A 37 -2.37 -11.41 -8.53
CA GLU A 37 -3.62 -10.97 -7.91
C GLU A 37 -3.41 -10.44 -6.49
N HIS A 38 -2.56 -11.10 -5.71
CA HIS A 38 -2.20 -10.65 -4.37
C HIS A 38 -1.50 -9.28 -4.43
N GLU A 39 -0.50 -9.13 -5.29
CA GLU A 39 0.21 -7.86 -5.46
C GLU A 39 -0.72 -6.73 -5.92
N GLN A 40 -1.68 -7.03 -6.81
CA GLN A 40 -2.66 -6.06 -7.27
C GLN A 40 -3.64 -5.64 -6.18
N LYS A 41 -4.04 -6.56 -5.29
CA LYS A 41 -4.88 -6.25 -4.12
C LYS A 41 -4.16 -5.32 -3.15
N GLU A 42 -2.89 -5.60 -2.86
CA GLU A 42 -2.05 -4.75 -1.99
C GLU A 42 -1.82 -3.35 -2.59
N ARG A 43 -1.53 -3.26 -3.90
CA ARG A 43 -1.47 -1.97 -4.62
C ARG A 43 -2.76 -1.19 -4.52
N SER A 44 -3.90 -1.87 -4.73
CA SER A 44 -5.22 -1.25 -4.64
C SER A 44 -5.51 -0.74 -3.22
N LEU A 45 -5.06 -1.47 -2.19
CA LEU A 45 -5.23 -1.05 -0.80
C LEU A 45 -4.43 0.21 -0.48
N LEU A 46 -3.17 0.28 -0.93
CA LEU A 46 -2.34 1.47 -0.80
C LEU A 46 -2.96 2.66 -1.55
N TYR A 47 -3.40 2.45 -2.80
CA TYR A 47 -4.09 3.46 -3.59
C TYR A 47 -5.36 3.98 -2.91
N VAL A 48 -6.19 3.07 -2.38
CA VAL A 48 -7.39 3.42 -1.63
C VAL A 48 -7.05 4.28 -0.42
N ALA A 49 -5.97 3.99 0.32
CA ALA A 49 -5.54 4.79 1.46
C ALA A 49 -5.06 6.19 1.03
N ILE A 50 -4.24 6.28 -0.01
CA ILE A 50 -3.73 7.55 -0.55
C ILE A 50 -4.89 8.45 -1.00
N THR A 51 -5.86 7.89 -1.71
CA THR A 51 -7.02 8.63 -2.24
C THR A 51 -8.06 9.03 -1.17
N ARG A 52 -7.87 8.67 0.10
CA ARG A 52 -8.70 9.22 1.19
C ARG A 52 -8.29 10.63 1.59
N ALA A 53 -7.10 11.09 1.17
CA ALA A 53 -6.63 12.44 1.43
C ALA A 53 -7.32 13.47 0.53
N LYS A 54 -7.89 14.53 1.11
CA LYS A 54 -8.49 15.64 0.36
C LYS A 54 -7.48 16.72 -0.02
N ARG A 55 -6.52 17.02 0.87
CA ARG A 55 -5.58 18.13 0.69
C ARG A 55 -4.15 17.65 0.64
N PHE A 56 -3.75 16.76 1.54
CA PHE A 56 -2.38 16.32 1.66
C PHE A 56 -2.28 14.86 2.10
N CYS A 57 -1.37 14.12 1.47
CA CYS A 57 -1.01 12.77 1.83
C CYS A 57 0.50 12.69 2.03
N ALA A 58 0.94 12.28 3.21
CA ALA A 58 2.32 11.88 3.46
C ALA A 58 2.42 10.36 3.49
N ILE A 59 3.39 9.83 2.77
CA ILE A 59 3.77 8.42 2.82
C ILE A 59 5.11 8.34 3.54
N THR A 60 5.21 7.47 4.55
CA THR A 60 6.43 7.30 5.34
C THR A 60 6.82 5.84 5.47
N GLY A 61 8.12 5.60 5.58
CA GLY A 61 8.74 4.29 5.72
C GLY A 61 10.12 4.44 6.34
N PHE A 62 10.70 3.33 6.78
CA PHE A 62 12.03 3.28 7.41
C PHE A 62 12.89 2.14 6.84
N GLY A 63 14.21 2.29 6.77
CA GLY A 63 15.05 1.25 6.16
C GLY A 63 14.73 1.06 4.67
N GLN A 64 14.31 -0.13 4.26
CA GLN A 64 13.93 -0.40 2.86
C GLN A 64 12.47 0.00 2.60
N PHE A 65 12.28 1.02 1.77
CA PHE A 65 10.96 1.42 1.28
C PHE A 65 10.34 0.35 0.40
N SER A 66 9.01 0.29 0.39
CA SER A 66 8.25 -0.58 -0.51
C SER A 66 8.63 -0.36 -1.97
N ARG A 67 8.75 -1.45 -2.74
CA ARG A 67 8.89 -1.47 -4.20
C ARG A 67 7.76 -0.74 -4.93
N PHE A 68 6.61 -0.53 -4.28
CA PHE A 68 5.54 0.29 -4.86
C PHE A 68 5.89 1.78 -4.92
N MET A 69 6.98 2.21 -4.28
CA MET A 69 7.46 3.60 -4.26
C MET A 69 8.65 3.83 -5.20
N GLU A 70 9.14 2.80 -5.91
CA GLU A 70 10.21 2.98 -6.90
C GLU A 70 9.68 3.79 -8.11
N ILE A 71 10.43 4.82 -8.49
CA ILE A 71 10.15 5.62 -9.69
C ILE A 71 11.03 5.06 -10.81
N TYR A 72 10.41 4.59 -11.90
CA TYR A 72 11.09 4.12 -13.11
C TYR A 72 11.51 5.27 -14.03
#